data_AF-A0AAD3QWB1-F1
#
_entry.id   AF-A0AAD3QWB1-F1
#
_cell.length_a   1.000
_cell.length_b   1.000
_cell.length_c   1.000
_cell.angle_alpha   90.00
_cell.angle_beta   90.00
_cell.angle_gamma   90.00
#
_symmetry.space_group_name_H-M   'P 1'
#
loop_
_entity.id
_entity.type
_entity.pdbx_description
1 polymer ?
#
loop_
_entity_poly.entity_id
_entity_poly.type
_entity_poly.pdbx_seq_one_letter_code
_entity_poly.pdbx_strand_id
1 'polypeptide(L)'
;MSGVLQIGAGGGLSVVLMTSTLATVFGVPDCRVTRCGYTGEDGVEISVPQSRVVELTEKLLANSEVKLAGLGSRDSLRLEAGLCLYGNDIDETTTPVEATLVWTIGKRRRQTKDFPGADIIIPQIKAKTARKRIGLVSTGPPVRQHTPILSPEGKVIGEVTSGCPSPCLKKNVAMGYVDAAFAKNGTAIQVEVRKKAVAAVVSKMPFVPTNYYSG
;
A
#
# COMPACT_ATOMS: atom_id res chain seq x y z
N MET A 1 6.72 13.26 11.31
CA MET A 1 7.28 12.16 12.15
C MET A 1 8.81 12.19 12.18
N SER A 2 9.48 12.71 11.15
CA SER A 2 10.94 12.96 11.15
C SER A 2 11.48 13.76 12.35
N GLY A 3 10.72 14.71 12.89
CA GLY A 3 11.15 15.57 13.99
C GLY A 3 11.50 14.81 15.28
N VAL A 4 10.71 13.80 15.66
CA VAL A 4 10.93 13.03 16.91
C VAL A 4 12.27 12.27 16.86
N LEU A 5 12.57 11.65 15.71
CA LEU A 5 13.80 10.89 15.53
C LEU A 5 15.02 11.77 15.30
N GLN A 6 14.86 12.94 14.68
CA GLN A 6 15.94 13.91 14.58
C GLN A 6 16.44 14.34 15.97
N ILE A 7 15.53 14.54 16.93
CA ILE A 7 15.90 14.83 18.33
C ILE A 7 16.65 13.65 18.94
N GLY A 8 16.12 12.42 18.78
CA GLY A 8 16.72 11.22 19.37
C GLY A 8 18.07 10.78 18.78
N ALA A 9 18.37 11.16 17.54
CA ALA A 9 19.60 10.80 16.84
C ALA A 9 20.65 11.93 16.79
N GLY A 10 20.47 13.01 17.58
CA GLY A 10 21.44 14.11 17.65
C GLY A 10 21.45 15.04 16.43
N GLY A 11 20.31 15.22 15.76
CA GLY A 11 20.13 16.24 14.71
C GLY A 11 20.63 15.89 13.31
N GLY A 12 21.26 14.72 13.12
CA GLY A 12 22.00 14.38 11.88
C GLY A 12 21.35 13.38 10.91
N LEU A 13 20.10 12.96 11.12
CA LEU A 13 19.51 11.87 10.33
C LEU A 13 18.97 12.37 8.96
N SER A 14 19.89 12.58 8.01
CA SER A 14 19.60 12.93 6.62
C SER A 14 19.38 11.67 5.77
N VAL A 15 18.26 10.99 6.00
CA VAL A 15 17.85 9.80 5.24
C VAL A 15 16.62 10.15 4.42
N VAL A 16 16.76 10.10 3.10
CA VAL A 16 15.67 10.30 2.12
C VAL A 16 14.97 8.98 1.80
N LEU A 17 13.78 9.04 1.20
CA LEU A 17 12.96 7.88 0.87
C LEU A 17 13.77 6.72 0.25
N MET A 18 13.55 5.51 0.77
CA MET A 18 14.22 4.26 0.34
C MET A 18 15.75 4.24 0.50
N THR A 19 16.30 5.10 1.35
CA THR A 19 17.70 5.01 1.82
C THR A 19 17.76 4.58 3.28
N SER A 20 18.93 4.10 3.71
CA SER A 20 19.14 3.62 5.07
C SER A 20 20.53 4.00 5.58
N THR A 21 20.64 4.22 6.89
CA THR A 21 21.92 4.46 7.58
C THR A 21 22.01 3.65 8.87
N LEU A 22 23.23 3.42 9.34
CA LEU A 22 23.48 3.02 10.72
C LEU A 22 23.51 4.28 11.60
N ALA A 23 22.89 4.20 12.77
CA ALA A 23 22.83 5.32 13.71
C ALA A 23 22.69 4.83 15.15
N THR A 24 23.10 5.69 16.08
CA THR A 24 22.68 5.60 17.48
C THR A 24 21.36 6.35 17.63
N VAL A 25 20.32 5.68 18.12
CA VAL A 25 18.98 6.24 18.23
C VAL A 25 18.57 6.25 19.70
N PHE A 26 18.34 7.43 20.27
CA PHE A 26 18.03 7.61 21.69
C PHE A 26 19.04 6.90 22.62
N GLY A 27 20.33 6.93 22.25
CA GLY A 27 21.42 6.28 23.00
C GLY A 27 21.54 4.77 22.78
N VAL A 28 20.71 4.17 21.91
CA VAL A 28 20.81 2.75 21.51
C VAL A 28 21.71 2.65 20.27
N PRO A 29 22.90 2.05 20.36
CA PRO A 29 23.81 1.91 19.23
C PRO A 29 23.32 0.85 18.24
N ASP A 30 23.99 0.77 17.09
CA ASP A 30 23.82 -0.27 16.07
C ASP A 30 22.37 -0.42 15.53
N CYS A 31 21.62 0.68 15.52
CA CYS A 31 20.32 0.72 14.86
C CYS A 31 20.49 0.95 13.37
N ARG A 32 19.78 0.19 12.53
CA ARG A 32 19.61 0.53 11.11
C ARG A 32 18.30 1.28 10.94
N VAL A 33 18.40 2.53 10.51
CA VAL A 33 17.25 3.39 10.25
C VAL A 33 17.05 3.49 8.75
N THR A 34 15.87 3.12 8.28
CA THR A 34 15.49 3.19 6.86
C THR A 34 14.31 4.13 6.70
N ARG A 35 14.39 5.11 5.79
CA ARG A 35 13.28 6.03 5.50
C ARG A 35 12.28 5.34 4.57
N CYS A 36 11.44 4.51 5.16
CA CYS A 36 10.39 3.74 4.50
C CYS A 36 9.21 3.54 5.45
N GLY A 37 8.13 2.97 4.94
CA GLY A 37 6.97 2.62 5.75
C GLY A 37 5.86 2.01 4.91
N TYR A 38 4.77 1.66 5.60
CA TYR A 38 3.61 1.00 5.02
C TYR A 38 2.31 1.78 5.26
N THR A 39 2.39 3.11 5.26
CA THR A 39 1.27 4.01 5.61
C THR A 39 1.01 5.11 4.57
N GLY A 40 1.92 5.31 3.61
CA GLY A 40 1.87 6.45 2.68
C GLY A 40 2.37 7.78 3.27
N GLU A 41 2.58 7.84 4.58
CA GLU A 41 3.11 9.00 5.28
C GLU A 41 4.64 8.99 5.34
N ASP A 42 5.21 10.14 5.70
CA ASP A 42 6.60 10.20 6.14
C ASP A 42 6.82 9.34 7.40
N GLY A 43 7.92 8.60 7.42
CA GLY A 43 8.29 7.76 8.54
C GLY A 43 9.59 7.00 8.29
N VAL A 44 9.98 6.21 9.28
CA VAL A 44 11.09 5.28 9.19
C VAL A 44 10.69 3.91 9.74
N GLU A 45 11.46 2.91 9.38
CA GLU A 45 11.55 1.65 10.11
C GLU A 45 12.94 1.55 10.77
N ILE A 46 12.97 1.06 12.01
CA ILE A 46 14.19 0.94 12.82
C ILE A 46 14.43 -0.54 13.13
N SER A 47 15.48 -1.10 12.54
CA SER A 47 16.00 -2.41 12.96
C SER A 47 16.95 -2.19 14.12
N VAL A 48 16.63 -2.77 15.27
CA VAL A 48 17.31 -2.55 16.56
C VAL A 48 17.77 -3.90 17.15
N PRO A 49 18.90 -3.95 17.90
CA PRO A 49 19.27 -5.14 18.66
C PRO A 49 18.14 -5.60 19.58
N GLN A 50 17.84 -6.91 19.58
CA GLN A 50 16.71 -7.49 20.31
C GLN A 50 16.69 -7.10 21.80
N SER A 51 17.86 -7.08 22.46
CA SER A 51 18.00 -6.74 23.87
C SER A 51 17.66 -5.28 24.20
N ARG A 52 17.51 -4.41 23.20
CA ARG A 52 17.29 -2.96 23.36
C ARG A 52 15.92 -2.49 22.83
N VAL A 53 15.07 -3.40 22.35
CA VAL A 53 13.75 -3.08 21.77
C VAL A 53 12.87 -2.33 22.77
N VAL A 54 12.78 -2.82 24.01
CA VAL A 54 11.91 -2.23 25.05
C VAL A 54 12.38 -0.82 25.39
N GLU A 55 13.68 -0.65 25.66
CA GLU A 55 14.28 0.65 25.96
C GLU A 55 14.04 1.67 24.83
N LEU A 56 14.29 1.30 23.57
CA LEU A 56 14.04 2.19 22.44
C LEU A 56 12.57 2.58 22.34
N THR A 57 11.67 1.62 22.53
CA THR A 57 10.22 1.84 22.46
C THR A 57 9.75 2.79 23.55
N GLU A 58 10.18 2.59 24.80
CA GLU A 58 9.85 3.47 25.92
C GLU A 58 10.38 4.90 25.71
N LYS A 59 11.61 5.04 25.19
CA LYS A 59 12.19 6.35 24.86
C LYS A 59 11.42 7.07 23.75
N LEU A 60 10.92 6.36 22.75
CA LEU A 60 10.04 6.93 21.72
C LEU A 60 8.69 7.36 22.31
N LEU A 61 8.08 6.54 23.16
CA LEU A 61 6.79 6.83 23.80
C LEU A 61 6.86 7.94 24.85
N ALA A 62 8.04 8.30 25.33
CA ALA A 62 8.23 9.47 26.18
C ALA A 62 7.90 10.79 25.46
N ASN A 63 7.86 10.81 24.13
CA ASN A 63 7.39 11.94 23.36
C ASN A 63 5.86 11.89 23.18
N SER A 64 5.15 12.94 23.60
CA SER A 64 3.68 13.03 23.58
C SER A 64 3.04 12.97 22.18
N GLU A 65 3.82 13.23 21.12
CA GLU A 65 3.35 13.09 19.73
C GLU A 65 3.29 11.62 19.27
N VAL A 66 3.94 10.71 19.99
CA VAL A 66 4.01 9.29 19.63
C VAL A 66 2.86 8.54 20.30
N LYS A 67 2.13 7.75 19.50
CA LYS A 67 1.10 6.83 19.98
C LYS A 67 1.28 5.47 19.33
N LEU A 68 0.99 4.41 20.08
CA LEU A 68 0.98 3.06 19.53
C LEU A 68 -0.19 2.90 18.55
N ALA A 69 0.06 2.18 17.46
CA ALA A 69 -0.95 1.85 16.46
C ALA A 69 -0.92 0.33 16.19
N GLY A 70 -2.10 -0.28 16.16
CA GLY A 70 -2.27 -1.72 15.94
C GLY A 70 -2.54 -2.09 14.48
N LEU A 71 -2.87 -3.36 14.26
CA LEU A 71 -3.09 -3.94 12.94
C LEU A 71 -4.26 -3.30 12.16
N GLY A 72 -5.34 -2.94 12.84
CA GLY A 72 -6.50 -2.29 12.19
C GLY A 72 -6.14 -0.95 11.55
N SER A 73 -5.40 -0.10 12.26
CA SER A 73 -4.91 1.18 11.73
C SER A 73 -3.85 0.98 10.65
N ARG A 74 -2.97 -0.02 10.79
CA ARG A 74 -2.00 -0.38 9.75
C ARG A 74 -2.68 -0.75 8.44
N ASP A 75 -3.75 -1.55 8.49
CA ASP A 75 -4.48 -1.98 7.30
C ASP A 75 -5.28 -0.84 6.65
N SER A 76 -5.88 0.07 7.43
CA SER A 76 -6.56 1.23 6.85
C SER A 76 -5.58 2.20 6.17
N LEU A 77 -4.44 2.49 6.82
CA LEU A 77 -3.45 3.43 6.30
C LEU A 77 -2.80 2.92 5.01
N ARG A 78 -2.38 1.64 4.97
CA ARG A 78 -1.79 1.06 3.74
C ARG A 78 -2.77 1.06 2.59
N LEU A 79 -4.06 0.82 2.87
CA LEU A 79 -5.10 0.74 1.85
C LEU A 79 -5.35 2.13 1.27
N GLU A 80 -5.50 3.15 2.11
CA GLU A 80 -5.57 4.56 1.69
C GLU A 80 -4.34 4.98 0.86
N ALA A 81 -3.14 4.51 1.23
CA ALA A 81 -1.90 4.72 0.50
C ALA A 81 -1.76 3.90 -0.80
N GLY A 82 -2.73 3.05 -1.14
CA GLY A 82 -2.69 2.27 -2.38
C GLY A 82 -1.70 1.09 -2.36
N LEU A 83 -1.21 0.69 -1.20
CA LEU A 83 -0.19 -0.35 -1.03
C LEU A 83 -0.82 -1.76 -0.97
N CYS A 84 -0.24 -2.69 -1.73
CA CYS A 84 -0.71 -4.08 -1.80
C CYS A 84 -0.35 -4.87 -0.54
N LEU A 85 -1.31 -5.65 -0.04
CA LEU A 85 -1.10 -6.70 0.95
C LEU A 85 -0.96 -8.06 0.25
N TYR A 86 0.20 -8.71 0.41
CA TYR A 86 0.41 -10.06 -0.10
C TYR A 86 -0.50 -11.07 0.62
N GLY A 87 -1.05 -12.02 -0.14
CA GLY A 87 -2.11 -12.94 0.31
C GLY A 87 -3.53 -12.38 0.12
N ASN A 88 -3.65 -11.10 -0.22
CA ASN A 88 -4.92 -10.43 -0.52
C ASN A 88 -4.92 -9.84 -1.94
N ASP A 89 -4.15 -8.78 -2.14
CA ASP A 89 -4.15 -7.99 -3.38
C ASP A 89 -3.19 -8.57 -4.42
N ILE A 90 -2.23 -9.37 -3.97
CA ILE A 90 -1.26 -10.09 -4.80
C ILE A 90 -0.96 -11.44 -4.16
N ASP A 91 -0.77 -12.44 -5.00
CA ASP A 91 -0.39 -13.80 -4.66
C ASP A 91 0.38 -14.45 -5.84
N GLU A 92 0.67 -15.74 -5.74
CA GLU A 92 1.39 -16.52 -6.77
C GLU A 92 0.65 -16.61 -8.12
N THR A 93 -0.65 -16.32 -8.17
CA THR A 93 -1.49 -16.33 -9.38
C THR A 93 -1.61 -14.97 -10.05
N THR A 94 -1.04 -13.91 -9.45
CA THR A 94 -1.11 -12.53 -9.96
C THR A 94 0.22 -12.07 -10.50
N THR A 95 0.25 -11.54 -11.73
CA THR A 95 1.49 -10.98 -12.26
C THR A 95 1.68 -9.51 -11.83
N PRO A 96 2.92 -8.98 -11.86
CA PRO A 96 3.16 -7.55 -11.61
C PRO A 96 2.43 -6.62 -12.58
N VAL A 97 2.08 -7.08 -13.79
CA VAL A 97 1.33 -6.28 -14.76
C VAL A 97 -0.14 -6.18 -14.35
N GLU A 98 -0.76 -7.33 -14.03
CA GLU A 98 -2.13 -7.38 -13.53
C GLU A 98 -2.27 -6.54 -12.24
N ALA A 99 -1.30 -6.69 -11.33
CA ALA A 99 -1.28 -6.00 -10.04
C ALA A 99 -0.98 -4.50 -10.13
N THR A 100 -0.72 -3.94 -11.32
CA THR A 100 -0.29 -2.54 -11.53
C THR A 100 1.04 -2.18 -10.86
N LEU A 101 1.93 -3.15 -10.73
CA LEU A 101 3.25 -3.06 -10.10
C LEU A 101 4.41 -3.09 -11.11
N VAL A 102 4.16 -2.83 -12.40
CA VAL A 102 5.19 -2.83 -13.46
C VAL A 102 6.39 -1.93 -13.12
N TRP A 103 6.18 -0.87 -12.35
CA TRP A 103 7.22 0.05 -11.88
C TRP A 103 8.32 -0.64 -11.06
N THR A 104 8.02 -1.77 -10.41
CA THR A 104 9.00 -2.58 -9.64
C THR A 104 10.03 -3.29 -10.54
N ILE A 105 9.71 -3.49 -11.82
CA ILE A 105 10.58 -4.18 -12.78
C ILE A 105 11.52 -3.15 -13.40
N GLY A 106 12.79 -3.16 -12.96
CA GLY A 106 13.82 -2.26 -13.45
C GLY A 106 14.06 -2.37 -14.97
N LYS A 107 14.42 -1.25 -15.62
CA LYS A 107 14.61 -1.17 -17.08
C LYS A 107 15.55 -2.25 -17.63
N ARG A 108 16.71 -2.46 -16.97
CA ARG A 108 17.68 -3.50 -17.34
C ARG A 108 17.01 -4.87 -17.40
N ARG A 109 16.26 -5.24 -16.36
CA ARG A 109 15.58 -6.55 -16.22
C ARG A 109 14.58 -6.79 -17.34
N ARG A 110 13.87 -5.73 -17.78
CA ARG A 110 12.94 -5.81 -18.92
C ARG A 110 13.63 -6.13 -20.25
N GLN A 111 14.89 -5.69 -20.40
CA GLN A 111 15.69 -5.92 -21.60
C GLN A 111 16.37 -7.29 -21.55
N THR A 112 16.99 -7.64 -20.43
CA THR A 112 17.73 -8.88 -20.24
C THR A 112 16.84 -10.11 -20.04
N LYS A 113 15.60 -9.92 -19.57
CA LYS A 113 14.64 -11.01 -19.25
C LYS A 113 15.21 -12.05 -18.28
N ASP A 114 16.15 -11.65 -17.45
CA ASP A 114 16.93 -12.48 -16.53
C ASP A 114 16.22 -12.67 -15.18
N PHE A 115 14.89 -12.84 -15.17
CA PHE A 115 14.10 -13.02 -13.93
C PHE A 115 13.00 -14.07 -14.10
N PRO A 116 12.58 -14.75 -13.01
CA PRO A 116 11.54 -15.77 -13.06
C PRO A 116 10.22 -15.22 -13.64
N GLY A 117 9.63 -15.94 -14.59
CA GLY A 117 8.37 -15.54 -15.23
C GLY A 117 8.49 -14.43 -16.28
N ALA A 118 9.71 -14.01 -16.66
CA ALA A 118 9.91 -12.96 -17.67
C ALA A 118 9.20 -13.27 -19.01
N ASP A 119 9.14 -14.53 -19.40
CA ASP A 119 8.47 -14.96 -20.64
C ASP A 119 6.95 -14.74 -20.62
N ILE A 120 6.34 -14.63 -19.45
CA ILE A 120 4.92 -14.28 -19.27
C ILE A 120 4.76 -12.76 -19.08
N ILE A 121 5.57 -12.19 -18.21
CA ILE A 121 5.43 -10.80 -17.74
C ILE A 121 5.79 -9.80 -18.84
N ILE A 122 6.85 -10.03 -19.61
CA ILE A 122 7.30 -9.09 -20.64
C ILE A 122 6.29 -8.93 -21.79
N PRO A 123 5.68 -10.01 -22.32
CA PRO A 123 4.56 -9.88 -23.27
C PRO A 123 3.38 -9.08 -22.70
N GLN A 124 2.99 -9.32 -21.44
CA GLN A 124 1.89 -8.60 -20.79
C GLN A 124 2.13 -7.09 -20.69
N ILE A 125 3.38 -6.63 -20.50
CA ILE A 125 3.68 -5.18 -20.49
C ILE A 125 3.29 -4.52 -21.81
N LYS A 126 3.47 -5.21 -22.94
CA LYS A 126 3.15 -4.68 -24.29
C LYS A 126 1.68 -4.88 -24.65
N ALA A 127 1.18 -6.10 -24.46
CA ALA A 127 -0.16 -6.51 -24.86
C ALA A 127 -1.27 -6.07 -23.88
N LYS A 128 -0.89 -5.61 -22.68
CA LYS A 128 -1.77 -5.43 -21.51
C LYS A 128 -2.32 -6.79 -21.04
N THR A 129 -3.08 -6.76 -19.96
CA THR A 129 -3.65 -7.95 -19.30
C THR A 129 -5.18 -7.92 -19.41
N ALA A 130 -5.81 -9.11 -19.33
CA ALA A 130 -7.28 -9.22 -19.37
C ALA A 130 -7.94 -8.63 -18.13
N ARG A 131 -7.28 -8.73 -16.97
CA ARG A 131 -7.69 -8.13 -15.70
C ARG A 131 -6.64 -7.18 -15.15
N LYS A 132 -7.05 -6.26 -14.29
CA LYS A 132 -6.16 -5.27 -13.68
C LYS A 132 -6.62 -4.93 -12.26
N ARG A 133 -5.68 -4.81 -11.33
CA ARG A 133 -5.92 -4.28 -9.99
C ARG A 133 -6.32 -2.81 -10.08
N ILE A 134 -7.41 -2.46 -9.41
CA ILE A 134 -7.91 -1.10 -9.29
C ILE A 134 -8.17 -0.74 -7.83
N GLY A 135 -8.23 0.56 -7.57
CA GLY A 135 -8.86 1.07 -6.36
C GLY A 135 -10.30 1.44 -6.66
N LEU A 136 -11.19 1.32 -5.68
CA LEU A 136 -12.57 1.76 -5.78
C LEU A 136 -13.02 2.47 -4.50
N VAL A 137 -13.99 3.37 -4.66
CA VAL A 137 -14.61 4.12 -3.57
C VAL A 137 -16.12 3.91 -3.62
N SER A 138 -16.73 3.70 -2.45
CA SER A 138 -18.18 3.60 -2.29
C SER A 138 -18.65 4.27 -1.00
N THR A 139 -19.97 4.38 -0.84
CA THR A 139 -20.63 4.88 0.38
C THR A 139 -21.56 3.81 0.97
N GLY A 140 -22.01 4.02 2.20
CA GLY A 140 -22.89 3.07 2.89
C GLY A 140 -22.13 1.89 3.50
N PRO A 141 -22.64 0.65 3.42
CA PRO A 141 -22.02 -0.51 4.03
C PRO A 141 -20.56 -0.74 3.55
N PRO A 142 -19.62 -1.10 4.46
CA PRO A 142 -18.23 -1.34 4.08
C PRO A 142 -18.08 -2.52 3.11
N VAL A 143 -17.27 -2.32 2.08
CA VAL A 143 -16.89 -3.35 1.11
C VAL A 143 -15.80 -4.22 1.74
N ARG A 144 -15.90 -5.55 1.57
CA ARG A 144 -14.96 -6.52 2.16
C ARG A 144 -14.30 -7.36 1.06
N GLN A 145 -13.20 -8.02 1.39
CA GLN A 145 -12.59 -9.04 0.54
C GLN A 145 -13.63 -10.09 0.11
N HIS A 146 -13.44 -10.65 -1.10
CA HIS A 146 -14.34 -11.58 -1.78
C HIS A 146 -15.71 -11.01 -2.16
N THR A 147 -15.89 -9.68 -2.11
CA THR A 147 -17.09 -9.03 -2.63
C THR A 147 -17.05 -9.00 -4.15
N PRO A 148 -18.09 -9.50 -4.86
CA PRO A 148 -18.18 -9.37 -6.31
C PRO A 148 -18.22 -7.90 -6.76
N ILE A 149 -17.47 -7.59 -7.80
CA ILE A 149 -17.54 -6.32 -8.52
C ILE A 149 -18.40 -6.53 -9.76
N LEU A 150 -19.42 -5.70 -9.93
CA LEU A 150 -20.37 -5.78 -11.02
C LEU A 150 -20.23 -4.58 -11.98
N SER A 151 -20.54 -4.81 -13.25
CA SER A 151 -20.75 -3.75 -14.23
C SER A 151 -22.02 -2.95 -13.89
N PRO A 152 -22.25 -1.78 -14.52
CA PRO A 152 -23.49 -1.04 -14.37
C PRO A 152 -24.76 -1.87 -14.71
N GLU A 153 -24.62 -2.86 -15.60
CA GLU A 153 -25.68 -3.78 -16.02
C GLU A 153 -25.84 -4.98 -15.06
N GLY A 154 -25.06 -5.06 -13.99
CA GLY A 154 -25.15 -6.12 -12.96
C GLY A 154 -24.37 -7.39 -13.30
N LYS A 155 -23.56 -7.42 -14.35
CA LYS A 155 -22.70 -8.57 -14.67
C LYS A 155 -21.47 -8.58 -13.74
N VAL A 156 -21.09 -9.73 -13.20
CA VAL A 156 -19.81 -9.89 -12.48
C VAL A 156 -18.63 -9.65 -13.44
N ILE A 157 -17.77 -8.71 -13.08
CA ILE A 157 -16.59 -8.29 -13.85
C ILE A 157 -15.30 -8.36 -13.04
N GLY A 158 -15.37 -8.83 -11.80
CA GLY A 158 -14.24 -8.80 -10.89
C GLY A 158 -14.58 -9.14 -9.45
N GLU A 159 -13.59 -9.00 -8.59
CA GLU A 159 -13.68 -9.29 -7.16
C GLU A 159 -12.79 -8.35 -6.34
N VAL A 160 -13.29 -7.97 -5.17
CA VAL A 160 -12.57 -7.19 -4.15
C VAL A 160 -11.56 -8.05 -3.40
N THR A 161 -10.32 -7.57 -3.29
CA THR A 161 -9.22 -8.24 -2.58
C THR A 161 -8.98 -7.68 -1.17
N SER A 162 -9.25 -6.38 -0.98
CA SER A 162 -9.11 -5.68 0.29
C SER A 162 -10.16 -4.58 0.39
N GLY A 163 -10.70 -4.32 1.58
CA GLY A 163 -11.66 -3.23 1.76
C GLY A 163 -11.90 -2.85 3.21
N CYS A 164 -11.94 -1.55 3.48
CA CYS A 164 -12.28 -1.01 4.80
C CYS A 164 -12.89 0.41 4.69
N PRO A 165 -13.55 0.90 5.75
CA PRO A 165 -13.84 2.32 5.87
C PRO A 165 -12.53 3.13 5.89
N SER A 166 -12.49 4.24 5.15
CA SER A 166 -11.42 5.22 5.16
C SER A 166 -11.74 6.34 6.16
N PRO A 167 -11.01 6.45 7.28
CA PRO A 167 -11.17 7.56 8.22
C PRO A 167 -10.88 8.92 7.57
N CYS A 168 -9.88 9.00 6.69
CA CYS A 168 -9.46 10.25 6.06
C CYS A 168 -10.49 10.80 5.07
N LEU A 169 -11.11 9.91 4.29
CA LEU A 169 -12.05 10.29 3.21
C LEU A 169 -13.52 10.24 3.64
N LYS A 170 -13.83 9.67 4.82
CA LYS A 170 -15.21 9.43 5.30
C LYS A 170 -16.07 8.64 4.30
N LYS A 171 -15.43 7.71 3.60
CA LYS A 171 -16.02 6.81 2.58
C LYS A 171 -15.47 5.41 2.78
N ASN A 172 -15.97 4.43 2.02
CA ASN A 172 -15.33 3.12 1.94
C ASN A 172 -14.31 3.12 0.80
N VAL A 173 -13.14 2.54 1.05
CA VAL A 173 -12.11 2.31 0.04
C VAL A 173 -11.84 0.82 -0.07
N ALA A 174 -11.55 0.35 -1.28
CA ALA A 174 -11.23 -1.04 -1.52
C ALA A 174 -10.29 -1.19 -2.72
N MET A 175 -9.59 -2.31 -2.76
CA MET A 175 -8.86 -2.79 -3.94
C MET A 175 -9.54 -4.03 -4.48
N GLY A 176 -9.42 -4.26 -5.77
CA GLY A 176 -9.89 -5.48 -6.41
C GLY A 176 -9.37 -5.60 -7.83
N TYR A 177 -9.63 -6.74 -8.46
CA TYR A 177 -9.34 -6.95 -9.86
C TYR A 177 -10.62 -6.84 -10.67
N VAL A 178 -10.56 -6.13 -11.78
CA VAL A 178 -11.64 -6.05 -12.76
C VAL A 178 -11.12 -6.38 -14.15
N ASP A 179 -12.02 -6.81 -15.03
CA ASP A 179 -11.78 -6.84 -16.47
C ASP A 179 -11.21 -5.50 -16.94
N ALA A 180 -10.18 -5.53 -17.80
CA ALA A 180 -9.41 -4.35 -18.19
C ALA A 180 -10.25 -3.25 -18.85
N ALA A 181 -11.39 -3.62 -19.46
CA ALA A 181 -12.37 -2.69 -20.03
C ALA A 181 -12.96 -1.74 -18.97
N PHE A 182 -13.05 -2.17 -17.70
CA PHE A 182 -13.62 -1.39 -16.60
C PHE A 182 -12.56 -0.71 -15.73
N ALA A 183 -11.27 -0.94 -15.99
CA ALA A 183 -10.19 -0.51 -15.09
C ALA A 183 -9.80 0.98 -15.17
N LYS A 184 -10.52 1.79 -15.96
CA LYS A 184 -10.24 3.23 -16.10
C LYS A 184 -10.74 3.98 -14.87
N ASN A 185 -9.94 4.91 -14.36
CA ASN A 185 -10.36 5.81 -13.27
C ASN A 185 -11.62 6.60 -13.69
N GLY A 186 -12.57 6.74 -12.77
CA GLY A 186 -13.86 7.38 -13.00
C GLY A 186 -14.94 6.46 -13.58
N THR A 187 -14.62 5.21 -13.94
CA THR A 187 -15.63 4.23 -14.38
C THR A 187 -16.60 3.93 -13.26
N ALA A 188 -17.90 4.04 -13.56
CA ALA A 188 -18.96 3.61 -12.67
C ALA A 188 -19.05 2.07 -12.66
N ILE A 189 -19.13 1.51 -11.45
CA ILE A 189 -19.25 0.06 -11.19
C ILE A 189 -20.20 -0.14 -10.01
N GLN A 190 -20.49 -1.38 -9.69
CA GLN A 190 -21.21 -1.73 -8.46
C GLN A 190 -20.41 -2.78 -7.68
N VAL A 191 -20.69 -2.89 -6.38
CA VAL A 191 -20.17 -3.94 -5.52
C VAL A 191 -21.32 -4.61 -4.80
N GLU A 192 -21.33 -5.95 -4.74
CA GLU A 192 -22.41 -6.69 -4.11
C GLU A 192 -22.20 -6.81 -2.59
N VAL A 193 -22.72 -5.85 -1.83
CA VAL A 193 -22.60 -5.87 -0.38
C VAL A 193 -23.87 -6.42 0.24
N ARG A 194 -23.77 -7.55 0.95
CA ARG A 194 -24.92 -8.24 1.58
C ARG A 194 -26.05 -8.53 0.58
N LYS A 195 -25.70 -9.06 -0.60
CA LYS A 195 -26.63 -9.39 -1.71
C LYS A 195 -27.35 -8.19 -2.32
N LYS A 196 -26.84 -6.98 -2.12
CA LYS A 196 -27.37 -5.75 -2.73
C LYS A 196 -26.27 -5.08 -3.55
N ALA A 197 -26.61 -4.68 -4.76
CA ALA A 197 -25.73 -3.86 -5.58
C ALA A 197 -25.61 -2.46 -4.96
N VAL A 198 -24.38 -2.07 -4.62
CA VAL A 198 -24.05 -0.74 -4.11
C VAL A 198 -23.19 -0.03 -5.13
N ALA A 199 -23.55 1.20 -5.49
CA ALA A 199 -22.79 2.00 -6.44
C ALA A 199 -21.36 2.28 -5.93
N ALA A 200 -20.40 2.14 -6.82
CA ALA A 200 -18.99 2.43 -6.57
C ALA A 200 -18.36 3.07 -7.81
N VAL A 201 -17.20 3.69 -7.63
CA VAL A 201 -16.42 4.28 -8.72
C VAL A 201 -14.99 3.82 -8.62
N VAL A 202 -14.42 3.46 -9.77
CA VAL A 202 -12.98 3.21 -9.90
C VAL A 202 -12.22 4.48 -9.58
N SER A 203 -11.35 4.45 -8.59
CA SER A 203 -10.57 5.59 -8.12
C SER A 203 -9.08 5.39 -8.39
N LYS A 204 -8.40 6.51 -8.64
CA LYS A 204 -6.94 6.53 -8.66
C LYS A 204 -6.42 6.13 -7.28
N MET A 205 -5.34 5.34 -7.27
CA MET A 205 -4.52 5.09 -6.10
C MET A 205 -3.20 5.89 -6.20
N PRO A 206 -2.65 6.37 -5.07
CA PRO A 206 -3.19 6.27 -3.71
C PRO A 206 -4.50 7.08 -3.55
N PHE A 207 -5.37 6.68 -2.63
CA PHE A 207 -6.63 7.38 -2.36
C PHE A 207 -6.42 8.67 -1.57
N VAL A 208 -5.41 8.65 -0.68
CA VAL A 208 -4.90 9.81 0.05
C VAL A 208 -3.50 10.13 -0.50
N PRO A 209 -3.17 11.39 -0.84
CA PRO A 209 -1.84 11.76 -1.30
C PRO A 209 -0.75 11.32 -0.30
N THR A 210 0.32 10.70 -0.81
CA THR A 210 1.45 10.25 0.00
C THR A 210 2.36 11.42 0.37
N ASN A 211 2.92 11.42 1.58
CA ASN A 211 3.82 12.45 2.11
C ASN A 211 5.28 11.96 2.20
N TYR A 212 5.78 11.25 1.19
CA TYR A 212 7.14 10.74 1.20
C TYR A 212 8.20 11.85 1.15
N TYR A 213 9.21 11.78 2.02
CA TYR A 213 10.33 12.73 2.03
C TYR A 213 11.43 12.34 1.03
N SER A 214 11.61 13.12 -0.03
CA SER A 214 12.57 12.84 -1.11
C SER A 214 13.85 13.69 -1.10
N GLY A 215 14.03 14.55 -0.10
CA GLY A 215 15.06 15.59 -0.10
C GLY A 215 14.47 16.96 -0.34
#